data_AF-A0A7C4P3F1-F1
#
_entry.id   AF-A0A7C4P3F1-F1
#
_cell.length_a   1.000
_cell.length_b   1.000
_cell.length_c   1.000
_cell.angle_alpha   90.00
_cell.angle_beta   90.00
_cell.angle_gamma   90.00
#
_symmetry.space_group_name_H-M   'P 1'
#
loop_
_entity.id
_entity.type
_entity.pdbx_description
1 polymer ?
#
loop_
_entity_poly.entity_id
_entity_poly.type
_entity_poly.pdbx_seq_one_letter_code
_entity_poly.pdbx_strand_id
1 'polypeptide(L)'
;GMAYTLLFLRPSLSDIPDNHRLGFIKGVYGRFFLAVWLSILVIFLTGMALWHGYRKDFSTNFLFHLKLFLFAIMVLNFAYIYFFLYRKNKLSAIPSLVAINFLISILIYIIISWIA
;
A
#
# COMPACT_ATOMS: atom_id res chain seq x y z
N GLY A 1 -2.08 6.59 1.78
CA GLY A 1 -2.77 5.34 2.15
C GLY A 1 -2.41 4.90 3.56
N MET A 2 -1.30 4.19 3.73
CA MET A 2 -0.94 3.57 5.01
C MET A 2 -0.76 4.56 6.16
N ALA A 3 -0.18 5.74 5.89
CA ALA A 3 -0.08 6.83 6.87
C ALA A 3 -1.47 7.29 7.38
N TYR A 4 -2.46 7.42 6.50
CA TYR A 4 -3.84 7.74 6.90
C TYR A 4 -4.39 6.68 7.85
N THR A 5 -4.24 5.40 7.50
CA THR A 5 -4.73 4.29 8.33
C THR A 5 -4.09 4.25 9.71
N LEU A 6 -2.76 4.43 9.79
CA LEU A 6 -2.00 4.29 11.02
C LEU A 6 -2.10 5.51 11.93
N LEU A 7 -2.04 6.71 11.35
CA LEU A 7 -1.88 7.96 12.11
C LEU A 7 -3.20 8.69 12.35
N PHE A 8 -4.23 8.44 11.55
CA PHE A 8 -5.50 9.16 11.64
C PHE A 8 -6.65 8.20 11.94
N LEU A 9 -6.88 7.20 11.08
CA LEU A 9 -8.02 6.30 11.25
C LEU A 9 -7.91 5.48 12.54
N ARG A 10 -6.75 4.86 12.81
CA ARG A 10 -6.58 3.99 13.98
C ARG A 10 -6.76 4.74 15.31
N PRO A 11 -6.14 5.91 15.54
CA PRO A 11 -6.38 6.69 16.75
C PRO A 11 -7.86 7.08 16.89
N SER A 12 -8.51 7.56 15.84
CA SER A 12 -9.93 7.96 15.90
C SER A 12 -10.90 6.81 16.18
N LEU A 13 -10.48 5.55 16.05
CA LEU A 13 -11.32 4.40 16.40
C LEU A 13 -11.46 4.23 17.92
N SER A 14 -10.58 4.81 18.76
CA SER A 14 -10.69 4.72 20.22
C SER A 14 -11.99 5.30 20.76
N ASP A 15 -12.49 6.33 20.07
CA ASP A 15 -13.64 7.12 20.51
C ASP A 15 -14.98 6.48 20.13
N ILE A 16 -14.94 5.40 19.34
CA ILE A 16 -16.13 4.69 18.87
C ILE A 16 -16.43 3.50 19.81
N PRO A 17 -17.68 3.36 20.31
CA PRO A 17 -18.12 2.20 21.06
C PRO A 17 -17.87 0.88 20.30
N ASP A 18 -17.46 -0.16 21.02
CA ASP A 18 -17.02 -1.44 20.42
C ASP A 18 -18.09 -2.11 19.54
N ASN A 19 -19.38 -1.92 19.84
CA ASN A 19 -20.49 -2.48 19.06
C ASN A 19 -20.62 -1.88 17.65
N HIS A 20 -20.25 -0.60 17.45
CA HIS A 20 -20.33 0.10 16.17
C HIS A 20 -19.00 0.14 15.41
N ARG A 21 -17.88 -0.07 16.12
CA ARG A 21 -16.51 0.01 15.59
C ARG A 21 -16.30 -0.88 14.36
N LEU A 22 -16.80 -2.11 14.39
CA LEU A 22 -16.58 -3.08 13.30
C LEU A 22 -17.35 -2.72 12.02
N GLY A 23 -18.57 -2.18 12.17
CA GLY A 23 -19.38 -1.69 11.04
C GLY A 23 -18.75 -0.48 10.36
N PHE A 24 -18.25 0.47 11.17
CA PHE A 24 -17.54 1.65 10.68
C PHE A 24 -16.27 1.27 9.93
N ILE A 25 -15.44 0.40 10.52
CA ILE A 25 -14.20 -0.09 9.89
C ILE A 25 -14.48 -0.74 8.53
N LYS A 26 -15.51 -1.58 8.42
CA LYS A 26 -15.91 -2.20 7.15
C LYS A 26 -16.34 -1.18 6.11
N GLY A 27 -17.15 -0.19 6.50
CA GLY A 27 -17.59 0.88 5.59
C GLY A 27 -16.43 1.69 5.02
N VAL A 28 -15.50 2.11 5.89
CA VAL A 28 -14.32 2.89 5.50
C VAL A 28 -13.36 2.05 4.65
N TYR A 29 -12.97 0.85 5.12
CA TYR A 29 -12.01 0.03 4.40
C TYR A 29 -12.52 -0.47 3.06
N GLY A 30 -13.82 -0.71 2.89
CA GLY A 30 -14.39 -1.11 1.61
C GLY A 30 -14.09 -0.11 0.49
N ARG A 31 -14.38 1.18 0.72
CA ARG A 31 -14.10 2.24 -0.28
C ARG A 31 -12.61 2.57 -0.38
N PHE A 32 -11.92 2.60 0.76
CA PHE A 32 -10.50 2.89 0.82
C PHE A 32 -9.66 1.87 0.04
N PHE A 33 -9.93 0.57 0.20
CA PHE A 33 -9.18 -0.46 -0.51
C PHE A 33 -9.40 -0.44 -2.02
N LEU A 34 -10.61 -0.12 -2.48
CA LEU A 34 -10.87 0.10 -3.91
C LEU A 34 -10.03 1.26 -4.47
N ALA A 35 -9.97 2.39 -3.76
CA ALA A 35 -9.14 3.52 -4.17
C ALA A 35 -7.64 3.18 -4.18
N VAL A 36 -7.17 2.38 -3.22
CA VAL A 36 -5.78 1.91 -3.19
C VAL A 36 -5.47 0.99 -4.38
N TRP A 37 -6.37 0.06 -4.72
CA TRP A 37 -6.22 -0.79 -5.90
C TRP A 37 -6.09 0.02 -7.18
N LEU A 38 -6.97 1.02 -7.36
CA LEU A 38 -6.92 1.92 -8.50
C LEU A 38 -5.59 2.68 -8.55
N SER A 39 -5.12 3.17 -7.39
CA SER A 39 -3.84 3.89 -7.29
C SER A 39 -2.65 3.01 -7.66
N ILE A 40 -2.62 1.75 -7.18
CA ILE A 40 -1.60 0.77 -7.54
C ILE A 40 -1.55 0.57 -9.04
N LEU A 41 -2.72 0.36 -9.67
CA LEU A 41 -2.83 0.14 -11.10
C LEU A 41 -2.33 1.35 -11.90
N VAL A 42 -2.78 2.56 -11.54
CA VAL A 42 -2.37 3.80 -12.21
C VAL A 42 -0.86 4.02 -12.10
N ILE A 43 -0.28 3.90 -10.90
CA ILE A 43 1.16 4.10 -10.67
C ILE A 43 1.99 3.05 -11.43
N PHE A 44 1.53 1.80 -11.44
CA PHE A 44 2.22 0.74 -12.16
C PHE A 44 2.21 0.97 -13.67
N LEU A 45 1.04 1.22 -14.27
CA LEU A 45 0.93 1.44 -15.70
C LEU A 45 1.71 2.68 -16.16
N THR A 46 1.59 3.79 -15.43
CA THR A 46 2.32 5.02 -15.75
C THR A 46 3.83 4.83 -15.60
N GLY A 47 4.29 4.14 -14.55
CA GLY A 47 5.71 3.82 -14.36
C GLY A 47 6.27 2.92 -15.47
N MET A 48 5.51 1.90 -15.89
CA MET A 48 5.90 1.00 -16.97
C MET A 48 5.94 1.73 -18.32
N ALA A 49 4.97 2.59 -18.61
CA ALA A 49 4.96 3.41 -19.83
C ALA A 49 6.18 4.34 -19.90
N LEU A 50 6.56 4.98 -18.79
CA LEU A 50 7.74 5.83 -18.72
C LEU A 50 9.06 5.06 -18.92
N TRP A 51 9.17 3.87 -18.32
CA TRP A 51 10.35 3.01 -18.48
C TRP A 51 10.53 2.57 -19.94
N HIS A 52 9.47 2.08 -20.58
CA HIS A 52 9.55 1.56 -21.96
C HIS A 52 9.59 2.67 -23.01
N GLY A 53 9.04 3.85 -22.71
CA GLY A 53 9.01 5.00 -23.62
C GLY A 53 10.26 5.86 -23.56
N TYR A 54 10.65 6.29 -22.35
CA TYR A 54 11.62 7.38 -22.16
C TYR A 54 12.91 6.97 -21.46
N ARG A 55 12.85 6.06 -20.47
CA ARG A 55 14.01 5.71 -19.61
C ARG A 55 14.44 4.26 -19.77
N LYS A 56 14.66 3.81 -21.02
CA LYS A 56 15.08 2.42 -21.31
C LYS A 56 16.44 2.06 -20.68
N ASP A 57 17.27 3.07 -20.43
CA ASP A 57 18.55 2.99 -19.72
C ASP A 57 18.42 2.40 -18.30
N PHE A 58 17.25 2.52 -17.66
CA PHE A 58 17.01 1.95 -16.33
C PHE A 58 17.00 0.42 -16.29
N SER A 59 16.96 -0.24 -17.45
CA SER A 59 16.93 -1.71 -17.54
C SER A 59 18.21 -2.36 -17.01
N THR A 60 19.34 -1.65 -16.95
CA THR A 60 20.60 -2.15 -16.37
C THR A 60 20.83 -1.67 -14.94
N ASN A 61 19.97 -0.78 -14.41
CA ASN A 61 20.14 -0.20 -13.09
C ASN A 61 19.59 -1.15 -12.01
N PHE A 62 20.48 -1.65 -11.14
CA PHE A 62 20.10 -2.53 -10.04
C PHE A 62 19.07 -1.91 -9.08
N LEU A 63 19.23 -0.63 -8.72
CA LEU A 63 18.33 0.04 -7.79
C LEU A 63 16.92 0.20 -8.39
N PHE A 64 16.80 0.33 -9.71
CA PHE A 64 15.50 0.34 -10.39
C PHE A 64 14.78 -1.00 -10.25
N HIS A 65 15.48 -2.12 -10.46
CA HIS A 65 14.92 -3.46 -10.26
C HIS A 65 14.58 -3.74 -8.80
N LEU A 66 15.43 -3.30 -7.87
CA LEU A 66 15.16 -3.38 -6.43
C LEU A 66 13.89 -2.62 -6.06
N LYS A 67 13.70 -1.41 -6.61
CA LYS A 67 12.46 -0.64 -6.44
C LYS A 67 11.24 -1.41 -6.92
N LEU A 68 11.31 -2.00 -8.13
CA LEU A 68 10.22 -2.77 -8.72
C LEU A 68 9.88 -4.00 -7.88
N PHE A 69 10.90 -4.70 -7.38
CA PHE A 69 10.75 -5.85 -6.49
C PHE A 69 10.08 -5.47 -5.16
N LEU A 70 10.52 -4.39 -4.52
CA LEU A 70 9.90 -3.87 -3.29
C LEU A 70 8.45 -3.45 -3.52
N PHE A 71 8.16 -2.82 -4.67
CA PHE A 71 6.80 -2.49 -5.06
C PHE A 71 5.93 -3.75 -5.21
N ALA A 72 6.45 -4.80 -5.84
CA ALA A 72 5.74 -6.07 -5.96
C ALA A 72 5.42 -6.69 -4.58
N ILE A 73 6.39 -6.67 -3.65
CA ILE A 73 6.16 -7.13 -2.26
C ILE A 73 5.05 -6.30 -1.59
N MET A 74 5.07 -4.98 -1.74
CA MET A 74 4.00 -4.12 -1.19
C MET A 74 2.62 -4.48 -1.73
N VAL A 75 2.51 -4.71 -3.05
CA VAL A 75 1.25 -5.10 -3.68
C VAL A 75 0.78 -6.46 -3.19
N LEU A 76 1.69 -7.45 -3.07
CA LEU A 76 1.36 -8.77 -2.54
C LEU A 76 0.88 -8.72 -1.08
N ASN A 77 1.56 -7.94 -0.23
CA ASN A 77 1.12 -7.70 1.15
C ASN A 77 -0.26 -7.04 1.17
N PHE A 78 -0.49 -6.03 0.34
CA PHE A 78 -1.80 -5.38 0.25
C PHE A 78 -2.90 -6.34 -0.24
N ALA A 79 -2.59 -7.18 -1.23
CA ALA A 79 -3.49 -8.21 -1.72
C ALA A 79 -3.85 -9.21 -0.62
N TYR A 80 -2.88 -9.64 0.20
CA TYR A 80 -3.13 -10.49 1.35
C TYR A 80 -4.04 -9.82 2.39
N ILE A 81 -3.78 -8.54 2.72
CA ILE A 81 -4.64 -7.76 3.61
C ILE A 81 -6.08 -7.72 3.08
N TYR A 82 -6.26 -7.41 1.79
CA TYR A 82 -7.59 -7.26 1.19
C TYR A 82 -8.33 -8.60 1.05
N PHE A 83 -7.72 -9.58 0.39
CA PHE A 83 -8.40 -10.83 0.04
C PHE A 83 -8.52 -11.80 1.21
N PHE A 84 -7.57 -11.82 2.14
CA PHE A 84 -7.56 -12.76 3.24
C PHE A 84 -8.01 -12.11 4.55
N LEU A 85 -7.32 -11.07 5.02
CA LEU A 85 -7.61 -10.51 6.34
C LEU A 85 -8.96 -9.78 6.38
N TYR A 86 -9.17 -8.85 5.45
CA TYR A 86 -10.39 -8.06 5.39
C TYR A 86 -11.62 -8.92 5.07
N ARG A 87 -11.58 -9.75 4.02
CA ARG A 87 -12.72 -10.63 3.67
C ARG A 87 -13.03 -11.70 4.72
N LYS A 88 -12.04 -12.16 5.49
CA LYS A 88 -12.27 -13.12 6.61
C LYS A 88 -12.47 -12.46 7.97
N ASN A 89 -12.64 -11.14 8.03
CA ASN A 89 -12.79 -10.37 9.27
C ASN A 89 -11.64 -10.54 10.29
N LYS A 90 -10.43 -10.92 9.83
CA LYS A 90 -9.23 -11.07 10.67
C LYS A 90 -8.50 -9.73 10.78
N LEU A 91 -9.10 -8.78 11.50
CA LEU A 91 -8.64 -7.39 11.52
C LEU A 91 -7.39 -7.14 12.40
N SER A 92 -7.05 -8.07 13.30
CA SER A 92 -5.95 -7.90 14.26
C SER A 92 -4.56 -7.79 13.63
N ALA A 93 -4.33 -8.47 12.51
CA ALA A 93 -3.04 -8.47 11.80
C ALA A 93 -2.93 -7.37 10.74
N ILE A 94 -4.01 -6.60 10.49
CA ILE A 94 -3.99 -5.53 9.48
C ILE A 94 -3.00 -4.41 9.86
N PRO A 95 -2.95 -3.90 11.10
CA PRO A 95 -2.07 -2.78 11.44
C PRO A 95 -0.59 -3.08 11.22
N SER A 96 -0.12 -4.29 11.55
CA SER A 96 1.29 -4.67 11.38
C SER A 96 1.68 -4.76 9.92
N LEU A 97 0.87 -5.41 9.08
CA LEU A 97 1.12 -5.47 7.64
C LEU A 97 0.99 -4.09 6.97
N VAL A 98 0.08 -3.24 7.47
CA VAL A 98 -0.02 -1.85 7.01
C VAL A 98 1.25 -1.07 7.32
N ALA A 99 1.82 -1.25 8.52
CA ALA A 99 3.09 -0.64 8.92
C ALA A 99 4.27 -1.15 8.09
N ILE A 100 4.35 -2.46 7.81
CA ILE A 100 5.37 -3.03 6.93
C ILE A 100 5.31 -2.37 5.55
N ASN A 101 4.12 -2.27 4.95
CA ASN A 101 3.95 -1.60 3.66
C ASN A 101 4.29 -0.10 3.73
N PHE A 102 4.04 0.56 4.86
CA PHE A 102 4.47 1.94 5.06
C PHE A 102 6.00 2.06 5.06
N LEU A 103 6.71 1.18 5.76
CA LEU A 103 8.17 1.15 5.77
C LEU A 103 8.76 0.86 4.39
N ILE A 104 8.21 -0.11 3.66
CA ILE A 104 8.66 -0.40 2.30
C ILE A 104 8.43 0.82 1.39
N SER A 105 7.32 1.55 1.57
CA SER A 105 7.06 2.76 0.79
C SER A 105 8.09 3.87 1.03
N ILE A 106 8.58 4.01 2.26
CA ILE A 106 9.65 4.95 2.61
C ILE A 106 10.95 4.51 1.93
N LEU A 107 11.27 3.21 1.98
CA LEU A 107 12.47 2.67 1.32
C LEU A 107 12.43 2.89 -0.21
N ILE A 108 11.29 2.63 -0.84
CA ILE A 108 11.07 2.93 -2.27
C ILE A 108 11.27 4.41 -2.56
N TYR A 109 10.74 5.30 -1.71
CA TYR A 109 10.91 6.74 -1.88
C TYR A 109 12.38 7.17 -1.81
N ILE A 110 13.14 6.61 -0.86
CA ILE A 110 14.58 6.85 -0.74
C ILE A 110 15.30 6.39 -2.01
N ILE A 111 15.00 5.19 -2.51
CA ILE A 111 15.57 4.65 -3.74
C ILE A 111 15.27 5.57 -4.94
N ILE A 112 14.02 6.03 -5.09
CA ILE A 112 13.64 6.96 -6.16
C ILE A 112 14.45 8.25 -6.08
N SER A 113 14.61 8.80 -4.87
CA SER A 113 15.33 10.06 -4.64
C SER A 113 16.83 9.96 -4.96
N TRP A 114 17.39 8.74 -4.94
CA TRP A 114 18.79 8.47 -5.23
C TRP A 114 19.07 8.10 -6.69
N ILE A 115 18.09 7.57 -7.41
CA ILE A 115 18.22 7.17 -8.83
C ILE A 115 17.88 8.33 -9.79
N ALA A 116 17.13 9.35 -9.31
CA ALA A 116 16.56 10.43 -10.13
C ALA A 116 17.56 11.09 -11.09
#